data_AF-A0A6V8N1N3-F1
#
_entry.id   AF-A0A6V8N1N3-F1
#
_cell.length_a   1.000
_cell.length_b   1.000
_cell.length_c   1.000
_cell.angle_alpha   90.00
_cell.angle_beta   90.00
_cell.angle_gamma   90.00
#
_symmetry.space_group_name_H-M   'P 1'
#
loop_
_entity.id
_entity.type
_entity.pdbx_description
1 polymer ?
#
loop_
_entity_poly.entity_id
_entity_poly.type
_entity_poly.pdbx_seq_one_letter_code
_entity_poly.pdbx_strand_id
1 'polypeptide(L)'
;MQKHEQSYWGGVVKSMGLVFGDIGTSPIYTLSVIFALTKPTPDNIYGILSLIVWTLFVLVTVEYAWLAMSLGRKGEGGTIVLKEILVRLLKGGRAMGFIGMLSFIGVSLLLGDGVITPAISILSAVEGLELIPVTANLSEAGVIAIAATIAIILFIFQSKGTDKVAGAFGPLMVLWFSALTVSGLIAIAGHPEVLKSISPWYAIKFFLDNGMSGFFVLSEVILCATGGEALYADMGHLGRKPIVRAWYFVFVALVINYLGQGAFLLEHQHEKNTLFAMIHGQAPYLYIPFLLLTILATVIASQALISGVFSIIYQGITTRIMPLMKVDYTSSHLKSQIYIGSVNWTLMVLVLFIMLLFKKSENLAAAYGLAVTGSMAITGMMMTMIFANTTKKWKVPIAVAVTVVDFVFLIANLNKLPHGGYWSLILASVPFLTILLWTKGQRALYRALKPLDVETFLMSYEQIYAKNRTIPGIGLFFTREWAVVPPYVVHCIIRSNIIYERNVFISIIRTDEPFGVSYKLTENRGTGLDSFEIFAGYMEVIDIETLLKKNNIHEKVIFYGVEDITTNNPIWKVFNAIKKLSPNFVQFNQLPASKLQGVLTRVEM
;
A
#
# COMPACT_ATOMS: atom_id res chain seq x y z
N MET A 1 -1.40 29.68 -8.02
CA MET A 1 -0.23 28.78 -7.97
C MET A 1 -0.01 28.15 -9.34
N GLN A 2 1.13 28.43 -9.99
CA GLN A 2 1.52 27.71 -11.21
C GLN A 2 1.71 26.23 -10.85
N LYS A 3 0.85 25.36 -11.36
CA LYS A 3 1.16 23.93 -11.45
C LYS A 3 2.43 23.84 -12.30
N HIS A 4 3.57 23.52 -11.71
CA HIS A 4 4.70 23.03 -12.50
C HIS A 4 4.19 21.78 -13.26
N GLU A 5 3.79 21.96 -14.51
CA GLU A 5 3.58 20.82 -15.41
C GLU A 5 4.91 20.10 -15.51
N GLN A 6 5.02 18.96 -14.84
CA GLN A 6 6.19 18.10 -14.95
C GLN A 6 6.39 17.79 -16.44
N SER A 7 7.60 18.04 -16.92
CA SER A 7 8.02 17.65 -18.28
C SER A 7 7.66 16.19 -18.55
N TYR A 8 7.22 15.90 -19.77
CA TYR A 8 6.84 14.55 -20.21
C TYR A 8 7.85 13.50 -19.75
N TRP A 9 9.13 13.74 -20.02
CA TRP A 9 10.23 12.83 -19.68
C TRP A 9 10.53 12.79 -18.18
N GLY A 10 10.41 13.93 -17.49
CA GLY A 10 10.58 14.00 -16.04
C GLY A 10 9.58 13.11 -15.30
N GLY A 11 8.32 13.09 -15.74
CA GLY A 11 7.29 12.20 -15.18
C GLY A 11 7.56 10.72 -15.45
N VAL A 12 8.04 10.37 -16.66
CA VAL A 12 8.40 8.98 -17.03
C VAL A 12 9.55 8.47 -16.16
N VAL A 13 10.66 9.22 -16.09
CA VAL A 13 11.84 8.85 -15.30
C VAL A 13 11.49 8.73 -13.82
N LYS A 14 10.71 9.66 -13.28
CA LYS A 14 10.25 9.58 -11.88
C LYS A 14 9.37 8.35 -11.62
N SER A 15 8.52 7.97 -12.57
CA SER A 15 7.69 6.76 -12.47
C SER A 15 8.52 5.49 -12.49
N MET A 16 9.58 5.43 -13.31
CA MET A 16 10.50 4.28 -13.32
C MET A 16 11.16 4.05 -11.96
N GLY A 17 11.53 5.11 -11.25
CA GLY A 17 12.14 5.03 -9.92
C GLY A 17 11.18 4.72 -8.77
N LEU A 18 9.92 5.15 -8.86
CA LEU A 18 8.97 5.07 -7.74
C LEU A 18 7.91 3.98 -7.85
N VAL A 19 7.63 3.46 -9.05
CA VAL A 19 6.53 2.52 -9.29
C VAL A 19 7.01 1.21 -9.89
N PHE A 20 7.94 1.27 -10.85
CA PHE A 20 8.39 0.10 -11.61
C PHE A 20 9.57 -0.64 -10.98
N GLY A 21 9.98 -0.28 -9.77
CA GLY A 21 11.06 -0.98 -9.06
C GLY A 21 10.75 -2.46 -8.84
N ASP A 22 9.57 -2.76 -8.30
CA ASP A 22 9.15 -4.12 -7.95
C ASP A 22 9.15 -5.06 -9.18
N ILE A 23 8.23 -4.83 -10.11
CA ILE A 23 8.15 -5.58 -11.37
C ILE A 23 9.43 -5.52 -12.21
N GLY A 24 10.20 -4.43 -12.08
CA GLY A 24 11.48 -4.25 -12.76
C GLY A 24 12.59 -5.17 -12.25
N THR A 25 12.46 -5.70 -11.03
CA THR A 25 13.43 -6.61 -10.41
C THR A 25 13.04 -8.08 -10.54
N SER A 26 11.82 -8.39 -10.94
CA SER A 26 11.37 -9.76 -11.24
C SER A 26 12.28 -10.56 -12.17
N PRO A 27 12.90 -9.98 -13.22
CA PRO A 27 13.80 -10.73 -14.11
C PRO A 27 15.01 -11.38 -13.42
N ILE A 28 15.36 -10.94 -12.21
CA ILE A 28 16.45 -11.51 -11.42
C ILE A 28 16.15 -12.96 -11.02
N TYR A 29 14.88 -13.28 -10.72
CA TYR A 29 14.50 -14.57 -10.14
C TYR A 29 13.47 -15.36 -10.96
N THR A 30 12.60 -14.75 -11.77
CA THR A 30 11.46 -15.45 -12.41
C THR A 30 11.88 -16.71 -13.19
N LEU A 31 12.79 -16.59 -14.17
CA LEU A 31 13.15 -17.74 -15.01
C LEU A 31 13.99 -18.77 -14.25
N SER A 32 14.88 -18.31 -13.36
CA SER A 32 15.66 -19.19 -12.49
C SER A 32 14.75 -20.09 -11.65
N VAL A 33 13.68 -19.52 -11.06
CA VAL A 33 12.69 -20.29 -10.28
C VAL A 33 11.88 -21.25 -11.16
N ILE A 34 11.41 -20.80 -12.33
CA ILE A 34 10.63 -21.65 -13.23
C ILE A 34 11.44 -22.87 -13.69
N PHE A 35 12.70 -22.67 -14.10
CA PHE A 35 13.55 -23.74 -14.61
C PHE A 35 14.27 -24.55 -13.54
N ALA A 36 14.25 -24.11 -12.27
CA ALA A 36 14.59 -24.98 -11.14
C ALA A 36 13.57 -26.14 -11.00
N LEU A 37 12.32 -25.92 -11.41
CA LEU A 37 11.23 -26.90 -11.31
C LEU A 37 10.85 -27.55 -12.65
N THR A 38 11.21 -26.91 -13.77
CA THR A 38 10.86 -27.34 -15.12
C THR A 38 12.11 -27.55 -15.96
N LYS A 39 12.20 -28.66 -16.70
CA LYS A 39 13.37 -28.89 -17.58
C LYS A 39 13.42 -27.84 -18.70
N PRO A 40 14.57 -27.17 -18.93
CA PRO A 40 14.73 -26.15 -19.97
C PRO A 40 14.92 -26.78 -21.36
N THR A 41 13.93 -27.56 -21.81
CA THR A 41 13.88 -28.03 -23.20
C THR A 41 13.48 -26.86 -24.11
N PRO A 42 13.87 -26.86 -25.40
CA PRO A 42 13.48 -25.79 -26.32
C PRO A 42 11.97 -25.52 -26.33
N ASP A 43 11.13 -26.55 -26.43
CA ASP A 43 9.67 -26.40 -26.40
C ASP A 43 9.16 -25.75 -25.10
N ASN A 44 9.71 -26.13 -23.95
CA ASN A 44 9.34 -25.52 -22.67
C ASN A 44 9.80 -24.06 -22.59
N ILE A 45 10.99 -23.75 -23.12
CA ILE A 45 11.51 -22.37 -23.18
C ILE A 45 10.56 -21.49 -24.00
N TYR A 46 10.23 -21.88 -25.24
CA TYR A 46 9.30 -21.11 -26.07
C TYR A 46 7.93 -20.95 -25.39
N GLY A 47 7.42 -22.01 -24.77
CA GLY A 47 6.16 -22.01 -24.05
C GLY A 47 6.11 -21.04 -22.86
N ILE A 48 7.10 -21.13 -21.97
CA ILE A 48 7.21 -20.31 -20.77
C ILE A 48 7.41 -18.82 -21.14
N LEU A 49 8.24 -18.53 -22.13
CA LEU A 49 8.44 -17.15 -22.60
C LEU A 49 7.16 -16.56 -23.15
N SER A 50 6.38 -17.34 -23.91
CA SER A 50 5.06 -16.94 -24.38
C SER A 50 4.11 -16.65 -23.22
N LEU A 51 4.07 -17.52 -22.21
CA LEU A 51 3.28 -17.31 -21.00
C LEU A 51 3.67 -16.02 -20.28
N ILE A 52 4.96 -15.72 -20.11
CA ILE A 52 5.44 -14.49 -19.47
C ILE A 52 4.99 -13.25 -20.26
N VAL A 53 5.19 -13.22 -21.58
CA VAL A 53 4.81 -12.09 -22.44
C VAL A 53 3.31 -11.81 -22.32
N TRP A 54 2.48 -12.85 -22.41
CA TRP A 54 1.03 -12.71 -22.33
C TRP A 54 0.54 -12.42 -20.91
N THR A 55 1.26 -12.85 -19.87
CA THR A 55 0.95 -12.48 -18.47
C THR A 55 1.19 -11.00 -18.24
N LEU A 56 2.34 -10.46 -18.66
CA LEU A 56 2.65 -9.03 -18.59
C LEU A 56 1.64 -8.18 -19.40
N PHE A 57 1.19 -8.71 -20.54
CA PHE A 57 0.19 -8.02 -21.35
C PHE A 57 -1.19 -8.05 -20.67
N VAL A 58 -1.71 -9.22 -20.29
CA VAL A 58 -3.08 -9.36 -19.76
C VAL A 58 -3.20 -8.75 -18.37
N LEU A 59 -2.34 -9.12 -17.43
CA LEU A 59 -2.44 -8.63 -16.04
C LEU A 59 -1.95 -7.19 -15.97
N VAL A 60 -0.71 -6.91 -16.33
CA VAL A 60 -0.16 -5.58 -16.04
C VAL A 60 -0.66 -4.51 -17.03
N THR A 61 -0.78 -4.84 -18.33
CA THR A 61 -1.23 -3.85 -19.33
C THR A 61 -2.75 -3.71 -19.37
N VAL A 62 -3.50 -4.80 -19.53
CA VAL A 62 -4.96 -4.75 -19.68
C VAL A 62 -5.64 -4.52 -18.33
N GLU A 63 -5.34 -5.32 -17.31
CA GLU A 63 -5.94 -5.14 -15.98
C GLU A 63 -5.54 -3.81 -15.34
N TYR A 64 -4.24 -3.60 -15.12
CA TYR A 64 -3.80 -2.48 -14.29
C TYR A 64 -3.66 -1.18 -15.06
N ALA A 65 -2.76 -1.12 -16.06
CA ALA A 65 -2.44 0.13 -16.76
C ALA A 65 -3.66 0.71 -17.53
N TRP A 66 -4.58 -0.15 -18.00
CA TRP A 66 -5.74 0.28 -18.76
C TRP A 66 -7.06 0.30 -17.97
N LEU A 67 -7.47 -0.81 -17.36
CA LEU A 67 -8.77 -0.90 -16.68
C LEU A 67 -8.73 -0.24 -15.29
N ALA A 68 -7.87 -0.72 -14.38
CA ALA A 68 -7.79 -0.27 -12.99
C ALA A 68 -7.45 1.20 -12.89
N MET A 69 -6.39 1.64 -13.59
CA MET A 69 -6.01 3.06 -13.60
C MET A 69 -7.09 3.97 -14.19
N SER A 70 -8.05 3.45 -14.98
CA SER A 70 -9.20 4.25 -15.43
C SER A 70 -10.28 4.48 -14.37
N LEU A 71 -10.15 3.82 -13.21
CA LEU A 71 -11.06 3.87 -12.06
C LEU A 71 -10.48 4.63 -10.85
N GLY A 72 -9.38 5.36 -11.01
CA GLY A 72 -8.86 6.18 -9.93
C GLY A 72 -9.71 7.43 -9.65
N ARG A 73 -9.60 7.97 -8.43
CA ARG A 73 -10.43 9.09 -7.94
C ARG A 73 -9.63 10.06 -7.10
N LYS A 74 -9.79 11.37 -7.36
CA LYS A 74 -8.96 12.44 -6.75
C LYS A 74 -7.44 12.20 -6.92
N GLY A 75 -7.03 11.48 -7.95
CA GLY A 75 -5.63 11.10 -8.17
C GLY A 75 -5.22 9.80 -7.48
N GLU A 76 -6.00 9.27 -6.55
CA GLU A 76 -5.71 8.03 -5.82
C GLU A 76 -6.23 6.78 -6.55
N GLY A 77 -5.57 5.65 -6.31
CA GLY A 77 -5.99 4.33 -6.76
C GLY A 77 -5.86 3.29 -5.64
N GLY A 78 -6.01 2.01 -5.99
CA GLY A 78 -5.99 0.89 -5.06
C GLY A 78 -7.37 0.39 -4.61
N THR A 79 -7.37 -0.70 -3.84
CA THR A 79 -8.57 -1.45 -3.44
C THR A 79 -9.52 -0.62 -2.55
N ILE A 80 -8.98 0.29 -1.73
CA ILE A 80 -9.77 1.20 -0.89
C ILE A 80 -10.56 2.18 -1.77
N VAL A 81 -9.96 2.68 -2.85
CA VAL A 81 -10.62 3.57 -3.82
C VAL A 81 -11.72 2.83 -4.58
N LEU A 82 -11.48 1.59 -5.01
CA LEU A 82 -12.52 0.77 -5.65
C LEU A 82 -13.71 0.54 -4.72
N LYS A 83 -13.47 0.29 -3.43
CA LYS A 83 -14.53 0.19 -2.43
C LYS A 83 -15.33 1.49 -2.34
N GLU A 84 -14.66 2.65 -2.25
CA GLU A 84 -15.35 3.94 -2.16
C GLU A 84 -16.26 4.21 -3.36
N ILE A 85 -15.83 3.81 -4.56
CA ILE A 85 -16.62 3.92 -5.79
C ILE A 85 -17.84 2.98 -5.72
N LEU A 86 -17.63 1.70 -5.42
CA LEU A 86 -18.70 0.70 -5.35
C LEU A 86 -19.77 1.06 -4.31
N VAL A 87 -19.34 1.56 -3.16
CA VAL A 87 -20.23 1.99 -2.06
C VAL A 87 -21.21 3.08 -2.51
N ARG A 88 -20.82 3.93 -3.47
CA ARG A 88 -21.69 4.98 -4.01
C ARG A 88 -22.59 4.50 -5.14
N LEU A 89 -22.16 3.48 -5.89
CA LEU A 89 -22.91 2.94 -7.02
C LEU A 89 -23.99 1.95 -6.58
N LEU A 90 -23.76 1.21 -5.49
CA LEU A 90 -24.65 0.13 -5.07
C LEU A 90 -25.58 0.56 -3.93
N LYS A 91 -26.87 0.32 -4.10
CA LYS A 91 -27.90 0.57 -3.08
C LYS A 91 -28.22 -0.75 -2.36
N GLY A 92 -27.76 -0.94 -1.11
CA GLY A 92 -28.21 -2.07 -0.29
C GLY A 92 -27.17 -2.64 0.70
N GLY A 93 -27.64 -3.14 1.85
CA GLY A 93 -26.77 -3.52 2.97
C GLY A 93 -25.90 -4.78 2.76
N ARG A 94 -26.41 -5.85 2.13
CA ARG A 94 -25.65 -7.11 1.96
C ARG A 94 -24.49 -6.96 0.97
N ALA A 95 -24.74 -6.33 -0.18
CA ALA A 95 -23.70 -6.03 -1.17
C ALA A 95 -22.60 -5.14 -0.58
N MET A 96 -22.97 -4.15 0.23
CA MET A 96 -22.04 -3.29 0.96
C MET A 96 -21.16 -4.05 1.96
N GLY A 97 -21.74 -5.01 2.69
CA GLY A 97 -21.00 -5.90 3.59
C GLY A 97 -19.99 -6.77 2.83
N PHE A 98 -20.41 -7.36 1.71
CA PHE A 98 -19.56 -8.20 0.86
C PHE A 98 -18.38 -7.41 0.28
N ILE A 99 -18.61 -6.24 -0.29
CA ILE A 99 -17.55 -5.37 -0.84
C ILE A 99 -16.62 -4.86 0.26
N GLY A 100 -17.17 -4.55 1.42
CA GLY A 100 -16.38 -4.23 2.60
C GLY A 100 -15.42 -5.35 2.97
N MET A 101 -15.89 -6.60 2.95
CA MET A 101 -15.06 -7.79 3.23
C MET A 101 -14.01 -8.01 2.15
N LEU A 102 -14.38 -7.98 0.86
CA LEU A 102 -13.43 -8.11 -0.24
C LEU A 102 -12.32 -7.07 -0.15
N SER A 103 -12.68 -5.82 0.13
CA SER A 103 -11.70 -4.75 0.29
C SER A 103 -10.78 -4.98 1.50
N PHE A 104 -11.31 -5.49 2.62
CA PHE A 104 -10.47 -5.83 3.78
C PHE A 104 -9.49 -6.96 3.46
N ILE A 105 -9.94 -7.99 2.76
CA ILE A 105 -9.10 -9.10 2.32
C ILE A 105 -8.03 -8.58 1.34
N GLY A 106 -8.43 -7.88 0.28
CA GLY A 106 -7.50 -7.39 -0.75
C GLY A 106 -6.44 -6.43 -0.20
N VAL A 107 -6.82 -5.49 0.67
CA VAL A 107 -5.85 -4.61 1.36
C VAL A 107 -4.89 -5.43 2.22
N SER A 108 -5.38 -6.46 2.91
CA SER A 108 -4.55 -7.26 3.80
C SER A 108 -3.59 -8.18 3.05
N LEU A 109 -4.02 -8.74 1.91
CA LEU A 109 -3.17 -9.52 1.01
C LEU A 109 -2.04 -8.65 0.46
N LEU A 110 -2.36 -7.43 0.01
CA LEU A 110 -1.37 -6.48 -0.49
C LEU A 110 -0.36 -6.06 0.61
N LEU A 111 -0.84 -5.83 1.84
CA LEU A 111 0.04 -5.55 2.97
C LEU A 111 0.92 -6.74 3.37
N GLY A 112 0.40 -7.97 3.26
CA GLY A 112 1.17 -9.20 3.49
C GLY A 112 2.27 -9.38 2.46
N ASP A 113 1.99 -9.04 1.20
CA ASP A 113 2.97 -9.05 0.12
C ASP A 113 4.10 -8.03 0.32
N GLY A 114 3.76 -6.90 0.94
CA GLY A 114 4.70 -5.86 1.40
C GLY A 114 5.87 -6.38 2.25
N VAL A 115 5.77 -7.57 2.83
CA VAL A 115 6.83 -8.25 3.59
C VAL A 115 7.68 -9.18 2.71
N ILE A 116 7.08 -9.88 1.75
CA ILE A 116 7.75 -10.92 0.97
C ILE A 116 8.65 -10.31 -0.09
N THR A 117 8.17 -9.28 -0.78
CA THR A 117 8.86 -8.67 -1.91
C THR A 117 10.24 -8.06 -1.57
N PRO A 118 10.43 -7.31 -0.45
CA PRO A 118 11.77 -6.85 -0.07
C PRO A 118 12.70 -8.03 0.28
N ALA A 119 12.14 -9.11 0.83
CA ALA A 119 12.90 -10.30 1.17
C ALA A 119 13.40 -11.03 -0.08
N ILE A 120 12.51 -11.30 -1.05
CA ILE A 120 12.90 -12.00 -2.28
C ILE A 120 13.86 -11.17 -3.13
N SER A 121 13.58 -9.88 -3.35
CA SER A 121 14.37 -9.06 -4.27
C SER A 121 15.77 -8.81 -3.74
N ILE A 122 15.93 -8.46 -2.46
CA ILE A 122 17.26 -8.24 -1.88
C ILE A 122 18.06 -9.55 -1.83
N LEU A 123 17.44 -10.65 -1.41
CA LEU A 123 18.12 -11.95 -1.32
C LEU A 123 18.58 -12.42 -2.71
N SER A 124 17.72 -12.35 -3.72
CA SER A 124 18.04 -12.75 -5.10
C SER A 124 19.15 -11.89 -5.71
N ALA A 125 19.23 -10.60 -5.36
CA ALA A 125 20.33 -9.75 -5.82
C ALA A 125 21.68 -10.14 -5.18
N VAL A 126 21.67 -10.51 -3.91
CA VAL A 126 22.90 -10.91 -3.18
C VAL A 126 23.39 -12.29 -3.61
N GLU A 127 22.50 -13.20 -4.00
CA GLU A 127 22.86 -14.50 -4.59
C GLU A 127 23.71 -14.37 -5.87
N GLY A 128 23.66 -13.23 -6.56
CA GLY A 128 24.58 -12.91 -7.66
C GLY A 128 26.07 -12.88 -7.25
N LEU A 129 26.39 -12.79 -5.95
CA LEU A 129 27.78 -12.89 -5.46
C LEU A 129 28.37 -14.30 -5.66
N GLU A 130 27.55 -15.34 -5.79
CA GLU A 130 28.02 -16.72 -5.95
C GLU A 130 28.83 -16.93 -7.25
N LEU A 131 28.60 -16.09 -8.26
CA LEU A 131 29.30 -16.15 -9.55
C LEU A 131 30.66 -15.43 -9.55
N ILE A 132 31.01 -14.69 -8.48
CA ILE A 132 32.31 -14.02 -8.39
C ILE A 132 33.32 -14.98 -7.73
N PRO A 133 34.50 -15.25 -8.32
CA PRO A 133 35.47 -16.21 -7.80
C PRO A 133 35.88 -15.97 -6.33
N VAL A 134 35.97 -14.71 -5.91
CA VAL A 134 36.36 -14.33 -4.53
C VAL A 134 35.26 -14.67 -3.51
N THR A 135 33.99 -14.66 -3.92
CA THR A 135 32.83 -14.92 -3.05
C THR A 135 32.11 -16.22 -3.39
N ALA A 136 32.63 -17.05 -4.29
CA ALA A 136 32.04 -18.31 -4.70
C ALA A 136 31.87 -19.32 -3.55
N ASN A 137 32.71 -19.23 -2.51
CA ASN A 137 32.63 -20.09 -1.32
C ASN A 137 31.89 -19.42 -0.14
N LEU A 138 31.13 -18.35 -0.39
CA LEU A 138 30.35 -17.72 0.65
C LEU A 138 29.29 -18.72 1.16
N SER A 139 29.23 -18.92 2.46
CA SER A 139 28.21 -19.78 3.04
C SER A 139 26.81 -19.19 2.84
N GLU A 140 25.78 -20.03 2.83
CA GLU A 140 24.39 -19.58 2.80
C GLU A 140 24.08 -18.55 3.90
N ALA A 141 24.65 -18.77 5.10
CA ALA A 141 24.55 -17.81 6.21
C ALA A 141 25.21 -16.45 5.89
N GLY A 142 26.30 -16.44 5.11
CA GLY A 142 26.95 -15.22 4.64
C GLY A 142 26.09 -14.43 3.66
N VAL A 143 25.45 -15.10 2.69
CA VAL A 143 24.49 -14.48 1.75
C VAL A 143 23.34 -13.83 2.53
N ILE A 144 22.74 -14.56 3.47
CA ILE A 144 21.64 -14.06 4.30
C ILE A 144 22.10 -12.87 5.15
N ALA A 145 23.29 -12.92 5.75
CA ALA A 145 23.81 -11.83 6.57
C ALA A 145 24.02 -10.54 5.77
N ILE A 146 24.51 -10.64 4.53
CA ILE A 146 24.65 -9.48 3.64
C ILE A 146 23.27 -8.92 3.25
N ALA A 147 22.34 -9.78 2.83
CA ALA A 147 20.97 -9.38 2.50
C ALA A 147 20.25 -8.71 3.68
N ALA A 148 20.36 -9.29 4.88
CA ALA A 148 19.83 -8.73 6.11
C ALA A 148 20.45 -7.37 6.46
N THR A 149 21.76 -7.21 6.26
CA THR A 149 22.45 -5.93 6.47
C THR A 149 21.93 -4.85 5.52
N ILE A 150 21.75 -5.18 4.24
CA ILE A 150 21.17 -4.28 3.24
C ILE A 150 19.75 -3.88 3.66
N ALA A 151 18.92 -4.84 4.08
CA ALA A 151 17.56 -4.58 4.56
C ALA A 151 17.56 -3.69 5.83
N ILE A 152 18.43 -3.94 6.81
CA ILE A 152 18.51 -3.12 8.03
C ILE A 152 18.88 -1.67 7.67
N ILE A 153 19.88 -1.48 6.81
CA ILE A 153 20.27 -0.14 6.33
C ILE A 153 19.08 0.51 5.63
N LEU A 154 18.39 -0.22 4.75
CA LEU A 154 17.20 0.25 4.06
C LEU A 154 16.16 0.82 5.03
N PHE A 155 15.77 0.05 6.04
CA PHE A 155 14.71 0.37 6.99
C PHE A 155 15.10 1.49 7.99
N ILE A 156 16.37 1.62 8.35
CA ILE A 156 16.88 2.72 9.17
C ILE A 156 16.75 4.06 8.43
N PHE A 157 17.07 4.06 7.13
CA PHE A 157 17.08 5.29 6.32
C PHE A 157 15.69 5.75 5.88
N GLN A 158 14.64 4.94 6.06
CA GLN A 158 13.24 5.29 5.73
C GLN A 158 12.77 6.61 6.38
N SER A 159 13.19 6.86 7.62
CA SER A 159 12.82 8.07 8.38
C SER A 159 13.30 9.38 7.74
N LYS A 160 14.35 9.33 6.90
CA LYS A 160 14.90 10.52 6.23
C LYS A 160 14.09 10.96 5.02
N GLY A 161 13.06 10.20 4.66
CA GLY A 161 12.18 10.46 3.53
C GLY A 161 12.78 10.10 2.19
N THR A 162 11.92 9.73 1.24
CA THR A 162 12.30 9.44 -0.14
C THR A 162 12.60 10.71 -0.93
N ASP A 163 12.07 11.89 -0.54
CA ASP A 163 12.18 13.13 -1.33
C ASP A 163 13.64 13.54 -1.66
N LYS A 164 14.57 13.36 -0.71
CA LYS A 164 15.99 13.71 -0.90
C LYS A 164 16.73 12.78 -1.86
N VAL A 165 16.22 11.57 -2.10
CA VAL A 165 16.89 10.51 -2.88
C VAL A 165 16.08 10.09 -4.12
N ALA A 166 14.79 10.43 -4.17
CA ALA A 166 13.87 10.10 -5.25
C ALA A 166 14.32 10.68 -6.60
N GLY A 167 15.08 11.79 -6.59
CA GLY A 167 15.70 12.35 -7.79
C GLY A 167 16.73 11.42 -8.45
N ALA A 168 17.42 10.58 -7.65
CA ALA A 168 18.41 9.61 -8.15
C ALA A 168 17.77 8.26 -8.54
N PHE A 169 16.64 7.89 -7.93
CA PHE A 169 15.98 6.60 -8.20
C PHE A 169 15.56 6.44 -9.66
N GLY A 170 14.98 7.50 -10.26
CA GLY A 170 14.55 7.48 -11.65
C GLY A 170 15.71 7.18 -12.63
N PRO A 171 16.78 7.98 -12.63
CA PRO A 171 17.96 7.73 -13.48
C PRO A 171 18.60 6.36 -13.27
N LEU A 172 18.70 5.88 -12.02
CA LEU A 172 19.23 4.54 -11.74
C LEU A 172 18.36 3.44 -12.33
N MET A 173 17.03 3.56 -12.24
CA MET A 173 16.11 2.61 -12.86
C MET A 173 16.13 2.68 -14.39
N VAL A 174 16.33 3.85 -14.99
CA VAL A 174 16.57 3.98 -16.44
C VAL A 174 17.83 3.20 -16.84
N LEU A 175 18.93 3.35 -16.08
CA LEU A 175 20.16 2.62 -16.32
C LEU A 175 19.95 1.10 -16.17
N TRP A 176 19.22 0.67 -15.14
CA TRP A 176 18.84 -0.72 -14.93
C TRP A 176 18.06 -1.31 -16.12
N PHE A 177 16.96 -0.68 -16.53
CA PHE A 177 16.17 -1.15 -17.67
C PHE A 177 16.96 -1.11 -18.99
N SER A 178 17.86 -0.15 -19.14
CA SER A 178 18.76 -0.09 -20.30
C SER A 178 19.73 -1.28 -20.31
N ALA A 179 20.34 -1.62 -19.16
CA ALA A 179 21.21 -2.79 -19.03
C ALA A 179 20.46 -4.09 -19.36
N LEU A 180 19.25 -4.26 -18.82
CA LEU A 180 18.40 -5.41 -19.13
C LEU A 180 18.06 -5.52 -20.63
N THR A 181 17.74 -4.38 -21.25
CA THR A 181 17.38 -4.31 -22.68
C THR A 181 18.58 -4.63 -23.56
N VAL A 182 19.75 -4.00 -23.32
CA VAL A 182 20.96 -4.22 -24.12
C VAL A 182 21.43 -5.67 -24.02
N SER A 183 21.53 -6.21 -22.81
CA SER A 183 21.93 -7.61 -22.60
C SER A 183 20.93 -8.59 -23.23
N GLY A 184 19.62 -8.30 -23.12
CA GLY A 184 18.59 -9.10 -23.77
C GLY A 184 18.70 -9.09 -25.29
N LEU A 185 18.92 -7.92 -25.90
CA LEU A 185 19.12 -7.81 -27.36
C LEU A 185 20.36 -8.57 -27.84
N ILE A 186 21.46 -8.53 -27.09
CA ILE A 186 22.69 -9.28 -27.41
C ILE A 186 22.40 -10.79 -27.42
N ALA A 187 21.69 -11.31 -26.42
CA ALA A 187 21.33 -12.73 -26.38
C ALA A 187 20.36 -13.13 -27.50
N ILE A 188 19.35 -12.29 -27.78
CA ILE A 188 18.40 -12.51 -28.89
C ILE A 188 19.12 -12.53 -30.24
N ALA A 189 20.16 -11.71 -30.43
CA ALA A 189 20.93 -11.72 -31.67
C ALA A 189 21.63 -13.06 -31.92
N GLY A 190 22.01 -13.78 -30.86
CA GLY A 190 22.54 -15.14 -30.94
C GLY A 190 21.48 -16.19 -31.32
N HIS A 191 20.26 -16.06 -30.80
CA HIS A 191 19.12 -16.95 -31.13
C HIS A 191 17.84 -16.18 -31.49
N PRO A 192 17.76 -15.63 -32.72
CA PRO A 192 16.62 -14.80 -33.13
C PRO A 192 15.28 -15.57 -33.13
N GLU A 193 15.35 -16.90 -33.20
CA GLU A 193 14.18 -17.77 -33.16
C GLU A 193 13.34 -17.59 -31.90
N VAL A 194 13.93 -17.16 -30.78
CA VAL A 194 13.22 -16.93 -29.51
C VAL A 194 12.08 -15.93 -29.66
N LEU A 195 12.14 -15.02 -30.65
CA LEU A 195 11.06 -14.07 -30.97
C LEU A 195 9.75 -14.75 -31.35
N LYS A 196 9.78 -16.00 -31.83
CA LYS A 196 8.58 -16.80 -32.11
C LYS A 196 7.70 -16.94 -30.87
N SER A 197 8.30 -16.93 -29.66
CA SER A 197 7.59 -17.03 -28.37
C SER A 197 6.59 -15.90 -28.12
N ILE A 198 6.71 -14.76 -28.80
CA ILE A 198 5.73 -13.66 -28.68
C ILE A 198 4.32 -14.13 -29.12
N SER A 199 4.25 -15.09 -30.05
CA SER A 199 2.98 -15.69 -30.46
C SER A 199 2.34 -16.46 -29.30
N PRO A 200 1.05 -16.23 -28.98
CA PRO A 200 0.35 -16.96 -27.92
C PRO A 200 0.20 -18.46 -28.23
N TRP A 201 0.43 -18.85 -29.48
CA TRP A 201 0.43 -20.24 -29.91
C TRP A 201 1.40 -21.09 -29.07
N TYR A 202 2.56 -20.56 -28.69
CA TYR A 202 3.54 -21.31 -27.89
C TYR A 202 3.06 -21.55 -26.46
N ALA A 203 2.36 -20.59 -25.84
CA ALA A 203 1.71 -20.80 -24.55
C ALA A 203 0.60 -21.86 -24.65
N ILE A 204 -0.21 -21.83 -25.72
CA ILE A 204 -1.26 -22.84 -25.96
C ILE A 204 -0.62 -24.23 -26.16
N LYS A 205 0.40 -24.32 -27.02
CA LYS A 205 1.15 -25.56 -27.27
C LYS A 205 1.75 -26.11 -25.96
N PHE A 206 2.33 -25.25 -25.13
CA PHE A 206 2.88 -25.63 -23.84
C PHE A 206 1.85 -26.31 -22.93
N PHE A 207 0.62 -25.80 -22.88
CA PHE A 207 -0.47 -26.45 -22.13
C PHE A 207 -0.93 -27.76 -22.76
N LEU A 208 -0.98 -27.84 -24.10
CA LEU A 208 -1.34 -29.07 -24.80
C LEU A 208 -0.31 -30.18 -24.54
N ASP A 209 0.97 -29.83 -24.52
CA ASP A 209 2.08 -30.78 -24.36
C ASP A 209 2.29 -31.19 -22.90
N ASN A 210 2.12 -30.26 -21.94
CA ASN A 210 2.41 -30.50 -20.51
C ASN A 210 1.16 -30.75 -19.64
N GLY A 211 -0.05 -30.56 -20.17
CA GLY A 211 -1.31 -30.79 -19.45
C GLY A 211 -1.38 -30.08 -18.08
N MET A 212 -1.72 -30.84 -17.04
CA MET A 212 -1.83 -30.34 -15.66
C MET A 212 -0.51 -29.83 -15.07
N SER A 213 0.64 -30.38 -15.47
CA SER A 213 1.94 -29.86 -15.03
C SER A 213 2.17 -28.45 -15.55
N GLY A 214 1.76 -28.17 -16.80
CA GLY A 214 1.81 -26.83 -17.38
C GLY A 214 0.92 -25.83 -16.62
N PHE A 215 -0.23 -26.28 -16.10
CA PHE A 215 -1.08 -25.45 -15.24
C PHE A 215 -0.37 -25.02 -13.95
N PHE A 216 0.38 -25.92 -13.29
CA PHE A 216 1.12 -25.57 -12.08
C PHE A 216 2.29 -24.62 -12.33
N VAL A 217 2.89 -24.63 -13.53
CA VAL A 217 3.93 -23.66 -13.93
C VAL A 217 3.42 -22.22 -13.91
N LEU A 218 2.11 -21.99 -14.11
CA LEU A 218 1.52 -20.65 -13.96
C LEU A 218 1.74 -20.04 -12.58
N SER A 219 1.87 -20.87 -11.53
CA SER A 219 2.16 -20.40 -10.18
C SER A 219 3.56 -19.78 -10.04
N GLU A 220 4.48 -20.10 -10.94
CA GLU A 220 5.81 -19.48 -11.01
C GLU A 220 5.87 -18.38 -12.08
N VAL A 221 5.13 -18.51 -13.18
CA VAL A 221 5.04 -17.46 -14.21
C VAL A 221 4.52 -16.14 -13.62
N ILE A 222 3.61 -16.18 -12.64
CA ILE A 222 3.07 -14.97 -12.02
C ILE A 222 4.15 -14.04 -11.46
N LEU A 223 5.31 -14.58 -11.07
CA LEU A 223 6.44 -13.82 -10.54
C LEU A 223 6.94 -12.72 -11.48
N CYS A 224 6.66 -12.82 -12.79
CA CYS A 224 6.99 -11.75 -13.73
C CYS A 224 6.07 -10.53 -13.64
N ALA A 225 4.86 -10.70 -13.12
CA ALA A 225 3.82 -9.68 -13.09
C ALA A 225 3.56 -9.12 -11.69
N THR A 226 4.30 -9.59 -10.68
CA THR A 226 4.25 -9.03 -9.33
C THR A 226 4.71 -7.58 -9.34
N GLY A 227 4.03 -6.72 -8.59
CA GLY A 227 4.18 -5.28 -8.67
C GLY A 227 3.30 -4.62 -9.73
N GLY A 228 2.53 -5.38 -10.53
CA GLY A 228 1.50 -4.85 -11.41
C GLY A 228 0.44 -4.02 -10.65
N GLU A 229 0.11 -4.46 -9.44
CA GLU A 229 -0.81 -3.81 -8.53
C GLU A 229 -0.29 -2.49 -7.95
N ALA A 230 1.04 -2.32 -7.86
CA ALA A 230 1.67 -1.08 -7.43
C ALA A 230 1.36 0.08 -8.40
N LEU A 231 1.20 -0.19 -9.70
CA LEU A 231 0.81 0.82 -10.70
C LEU A 231 -0.49 1.53 -10.32
N TYR A 232 -1.44 0.78 -9.74
CA TYR A 232 -2.72 1.33 -9.33
C TYR A 232 -2.71 1.85 -7.88
N ALA A 233 -1.98 1.20 -6.98
CA ALA A 233 -1.85 1.66 -5.58
C ALA A 233 -1.11 3.00 -5.49
N ASP A 234 -0.05 3.21 -6.27
CA ASP A 234 0.80 4.41 -6.22
C ASP A 234 0.32 5.56 -7.09
N MET A 235 -0.91 5.47 -7.62
CA MET A 235 -1.47 6.52 -8.47
C MET A 235 -1.53 7.88 -7.74
N GLY A 236 -1.66 7.89 -6.41
CA GLY A 236 -1.67 9.10 -5.58
C GLY A 236 -0.37 9.92 -5.64
N HIS A 237 0.76 9.30 -5.98
CA HIS A 237 2.08 9.96 -5.94
C HIS A 237 2.42 10.70 -7.24
N LEU A 238 2.05 10.11 -8.39
CA LEU A 238 2.47 10.57 -9.72
C LEU A 238 1.31 10.83 -10.68
N GLY A 239 0.11 10.36 -10.32
CA GLY A 239 -1.04 10.36 -11.19
C GLY A 239 -0.95 9.35 -12.33
N ARG A 240 -2.03 9.25 -13.10
CA ARG A 240 -2.18 8.19 -14.10
C ARG A 240 -1.22 8.28 -15.29
N LYS A 241 -1.11 9.46 -15.89
CA LYS A 241 -0.44 9.60 -17.21
C LYS A 241 1.05 9.26 -17.17
N PRO A 242 1.84 9.69 -16.17
CA PRO A 242 3.27 9.36 -16.10
C PRO A 242 3.53 7.84 -15.96
N ILE A 243 2.75 7.18 -15.10
CA ILE A 243 2.85 5.73 -14.85
C ILE A 243 2.59 4.93 -16.13
N VAL A 244 1.47 5.19 -16.82
CA VAL A 244 1.12 4.47 -18.05
C VAL A 244 2.17 4.68 -19.16
N ARG A 245 2.73 5.89 -19.27
CA ARG A 245 3.77 6.17 -20.28
C ARG A 245 5.06 5.42 -19.97
N ALA A 246 5.50 5.42 -18.72
CA ALA A 246 6.67 4.66 -18.28
C ALA A 246 6.46 3.16 -18.45
N TRP A 247 5.24 2.65 -18.21
CA TRP A 247 4.91 1.24 -18.41
C TRP A 247 5.22 0.76 -19.83
N TYR A 248 4.95 1.53 -20.88
CA TYR A 248 5.26 1.09 -22.24
C TYR A 248 6.76 0.82 -22.46
N PHE A 249 7.64 1.64 -21.87
CA PHE A 249 9.08 1.41 -21.95
C PHE A 249 9.51 0.21 -21.10
N VAL A 250 8.97 0.12 -19.89
CA VAL A 250 9.27 -0.99 -18.95
C VAL A 250 8.81 -2.33 -19.53
N PHE A 251 7.59 -2.39 -20.08
CA PHE A 251 7.06 -3.57 -20.75
C PHE A 251 7.99 -4.08 -21.85
N VAL A 252 8.44 -3.19 -22.73
CA VAL A 252 9.36 -3.55 -23.82
C VAL A 252 10.70 -4.05 -23.27
N ALA A 253 11.27 -3.34 -22.28
CA ALA A 253 12.52 -3.74 -21.64
C ALA A 253 12.44 -5.13 -20.98
N LEU A 254 11.35 -5.42 -20.26
CA LEU A 254 11.11 -6.70 -19.61
C LEU A 254 10.92 -7.83 -20.64
N VAL A 255 10.10 -7.60 -21.67
CA VAL A 255 9.88 -8.60 -22.74
C VAL A 255 11.20 -8.94 -23.44
N ILE A 256 11.99 -7.93 -23.83
CA ILE A 256 13.31 -8.14 -24.44
C ILE A 256 14.23 -8.92 -23.50
N ASN A 257 14.26 -8.58 -22.21
CA ASN A 257 15.13 -9.26 -21.26
C ASN A 257 14.73 -10.72 -21.05
N TYR A 258 13.45 -11.02 -20.87
CA TYR A 258 12.99 -12.41 -20.71
C TYR A 258 13.27 -13.24 -21.97
N LEU A 259 13.02 -12.69 -23.16
CA LEU A 259 13.37 -13.35 -24.42
C LEU A 259 14.88 -13.60 -24.54
N GLY A 260 15.71 -12.63 -24.13
CA GLY A 260 17.16 -12.79 -24.10
C GLY A 260 17.64 -13.86 -23.12
N GLN A 261 17.10 -13.89 -21.90
CA GLN A 261 17.39 -14.97 -20.94
C GLN A 261 16.97 -16.34 -21.50
N GLY A 262 15.83 -16.41 -22.18
CA GLY A 262 15.39 -17.61 -22.89
C GLY A 262 16.34 -18.06 -24.00
N ALA A 263 16.83 -17.11 -24.81
CA ALA A 263 17.86 -17.37 -25.83
C ALA A 263 19.15 -17.92 -25.21
N PHE A 264 19.59 -17.36 -24.09
CA PHE A 264 20.76 -17.84 -23.36
C PHE A 264 20.59 -19.29 -22.84
N LEU A 265 19.40 -19.62 -22.33
CA LEU A 265 19.07 -20.95 -21.81
C LEU A 265 18.99 -22.04 -22.87
N LEU A 266 18.80 -21.70 -24.16
CA LEU A 266 18.85 -22.69 -25.24
C LEU A 266 20.24 -23.34 -25.35
N GLU A 267 21.29 -22.61 -25.04
CA GLU A 267 22.69 -23.08 -25.05
C GLU A 267 23.18 -23.52 -23.67
N HIS A 268 22.70 -22.89 -22.59
CA HIS A 268 23.23 -23.05 -21.23
C HIS A 268 22.17 -23.59 -20.26
N GLN A 269 21.66 -24.80 -20.53
CA GLN A 269 20.51 -25.43 -19.86
C GLN A 269 20.70 -25.78 -18.37
N HIS A 270 21.88 -25.55 -17.78
CA HIS A 270 22.20 -25.94 -16.40
C HIS A 270 22.70 -24.79 -15.53
N GLU A 271 22.76 -23.57 -16.06
CA GLU A 271 23.21 -22.41 -15.29
C GLU A 271 22.12 -21.97 -14.31
N LYS A 272 22.52 -21.84 -13.03
CA LYS A 272 21.69 -21.18 -12.02
C LYS A 272 21.78 -19.67 -12.20
N ASN A 273 20.82 -18.92 -11.67
CA ASN A 273 20.84 -17.46 -11.71
C ASN A 273 20.95 -16.91 -13.16
N THR A 274 20.00 -17.32 -14.01
CA THR A 274 20.00 -17.12 -15.48
C THR A 274 20.44 -15.73 -15.92
N LEU A 275 19.87 -14.67 -15.33
CA LEU A 275 20.22 -13.28 -15.68
C LEU A 275 21.70 -12.97 -15.41
N PHE A 276 22.20 -13.39 -14.26
CA PHE A 276 23.59 -13.14 -13.87
C PHE A 276 24.56 -13.97 -14.71
N ALA A 277 24.25 -15.25 -14.96
CA ALA A 277 25.04 -16.11 -15.84
C ALA A 277 25.10 -15.54 -17.27
N MET A 278 23.97 -15.07 -17.80
CA MET A 278 23.90 -14.43 -19.11
C MET A 278 24.83 -13.20 -19.20
N ILE A 279 24.78 -12.32 -18.20
CA ILE A 279 25.59 -11.10 -18.20
C ILE A 279 27.07 -11.39 -17.96
N HIS A 280 27.38 -12.35 -17.09
CA HIS A 280 28.75 -12.80 -16.86
C HIS A 280 29.36 -13.39 -18.15
N GLY A 281 28.60 -14.18 -18.90
CA GLY A 281 29.05 -14.73 -20.19
C GLY A 281 29.23 -13.68 -21.29
N GLN A 282 28.36 -12.66 -21.34
CA GLN A 282 28.44 -11.59 -22.34
C GLN A 282 29.53 -10.56 -22.05
N ALA A 283 29.67 -10.14 -20.79
CA ALA A 283 30.57 -9.06 -20.39
C ALA A 283 31.15 -9.27 -18.98
N PRO A 284 32.13 -10.18 -18.81
CA PRO A 284 32.73 -10.48 -17.50
C PRO A 284 33.25 -9.23 -16.76
N TYR A 285 33.85 -8.28 -17.49
CA TYR A 285 34.40 -7.04 -16.92
C TYR A 285 33.32 -6.08 -16.38
N LEU A 286 32.09 -6.17 -16.87
CA LEU A 286 30.96 -5.35 -16.43
C LEU A 286 30.09 -6.05 -15.38
N TYR A 287 30.40 -7.31 -15.02
CA TYR A 287 29.60 -8.08 -14.07
C TYR A 287 29.51 -7.43 -12.70
N ILE A 288 30.63 -6.95 -12.13
CA ILE A 288 30.64 -6.29 -10.81
C ILE A 288 29.83 -4.98 -10.84
N PRO A 289 30.05 -4.05 -11.79
CA PRO A 289 29.18 -2.88 -11.95
C PRO A 289 27.70 -3.25 -12.10
N PHE A 290 27.39 -4.29 -12.88
CA PHE A 290 26.03 -4.78 -13.03
C PHE A 290 25.45 -5.29 -11.71
N LEU A 291 26.18 -6.09 -10.95
CA LEU A 291 25.75 -6.62 -9.65
C LEU A 291 25.45 -5.48 -8.66
N LEU A 292 26.31 -4.46 -8.61
CA LEU A 292 26.07 -3.27 -7.78
C LEU A 292 24.81 -2.52 -8.23
N LEU A 293 24.59 -2.38 -9.55
CA LEU A 293 23.37 -1.81 -10.10
C LEU A 293 22.14 -2.64 -9.74
N THR A 294 22.23 -3.97 -9.77
CA THR A 294 21.15 -4.89 -9.36
C THR A 294 20.79 -4.71 -7.89
N ILE A 295 21.78 -4.66 -6.99
CA ILE A 295 21.55 -4.41 -5.56
C ILE A 295 20.91 -3.03 -5.35
N LEU A 296 21.34 -2.01 -6.08
CA LEU A 296 20.71 -0.68 -6.02
C LEU A 296 19.27 -0.71 -6.53
N ALA A 297 18.99 -1.42 -7.63
CA ALA A 297 17.64 -1.59 -8.18
C ALA A 297 16.71 -2.30 -7.20
N THR A 298 17.17 -3.34 -6.50
CA THR A 298 16.35 -4.05 -5.50
C THR A 298 16.15 -3.27 -4.22
N VAL A 299 17.12 -2.44 -3.83
CA VAL A 299 16.95 -1.43 -2.79
C VAL A 299 15.87 -0.42 -3.18
N ILE A 300 15.90 0.11 -4.42
CA ILE A 300 14.89 1.05 -4.93
C ILE A 300 13.50 0.40 -4.99
N ALA A 301 13.41 -0.84 -5.48
CA ALA A 301 12.18 -1.62 -5.52
C ALA A 301 11.56 -1.79 -4.12
N SER A 302 12.39 -2.17 -3.14
CA SER A 302 11.98 -2.33 -1.75
C SER A 302 11.52 -0.99 -1.14
N GLN A 303 12.20 0.13 -1.44
CA GLN A 303 11.79 1.47 -1.02
C GLN A 303 10.40 1.87 -1.55
N ALA A 304 10.17 1.64 -2.84
CA ALA A 304 8.89 1.93 -3.50
C ALA A 304 7.75 1.17 -2.82
N LEU A 305 7.92 -0.14 -2.63
CA LEU A 305 6.92 -0.98 -1.98
C LEU A 305 6.64 -0.56 -0.53
N ILE A 306 7.67 -0.30 0.27
CA ILE A 306 7.51 0.16 1.67
C ILE A 306 6.71 1.48 1.70
N SER A 307 6.99 2.39 0.76
CA SER A 307 6.23 3.64 0.61
C SER A 307 4.77 3.39 0.20
N GLY A 308 4.51 2.41 -0.66
CA GLY A 308 3.17 1.94 -1.02
C GLY A 308 2.41 1.40 0.19
N VAL A 309 3.07 0.61 1.05
CA VAL A 309 2.49 0.11 2.31
C VAL A 309 2.10 1.27 3.24
N PHE A 310 2.96 2.28 3.42
CA PHE A 310 2.61 3.46 4.21
C PHE A 310 1.40 4.20 3.63
N SER A 311 1.32 4.31 2.30
CA SER A 311 0.19 4.93 1.60
C SER A 311 -1.12 4.16 1.84
N ILE A 312 -1.10 2.84 1.75
CA ILE A 312 -2.27 1.98 2.00
C ILE A 312 -2.72 2.08 3.47
N ILE A 313 -1.78 2.06 4.42
CA ILE A 313 -2.10 2.24 5.85
C ILE A 313 -2.74 3.62 6.06
N TYR A 314 -2.16 4.68 5.48
CA TYR A 314 -2.70 6.04 5.57
C TYR A 314 -4.09 6.18 4.96
N GLN A 315 -4.32 5.61 3.77
CA GLN A 315 -5.65 5.50 3.17
C GLN A 315 -6.60 4.73 4.11
N GLY A 316 -6.11 3.71 4.79
CA GLY A 316 -6.86 2.97 5.80
C GLY A 316 -7.26 3.82 7.01
N ILE A 317 -6.35 4.68 7.49
CA ILE A 317 -6.59 5.61 8.60
C ILE A 317 -7.64 6.65 8.20
N THR A 318 -7.46 7.29 7.04
CA THR A 318 -8.36 8.34 6.53
C THR A 318 -9.76 7.80 6.22
N THR A 319 -9.88 6.55 5.78
CA THR A 319 -11.17 5.87 5.55
C THR A 319 -11.73 5.15 6.80
N ARG A 320 -11.12 5.34 7.97
CA ARG A 320 -11.56 4.81 9.27
C ARG A 320 -11.60 3.27 9.36
N ILE A 321 -10.81 2.58 8.54
CA ILE A 321 -10.68 1.12 8.59
C ILE A 321 -9.47 0.66 9.43
N MET A 322 -8.49 1.54 9.64
CA MET A 322 -7.31 1.31 10.48
C MET A 322 -7.28 2.21 11.72
N PRO A 323 -6.58 1.80 12.80
CA PRO A 323 -6.31 2.63 13.96
C PRO A 323 -5.44 3.84 13.64
N LEU A 324 -5.62 4.92 14.40
CA LEU A 324 -4.78 6.12 14.28
C LEU A 324 -3.34 5.77 14.68
N MET A 325 -2.38 6.12 13.84
CA MET A 325 -0.95 5.96 14.07
C MET A 325 -0.25 7.31 13.91
N LYS A 326 0.94 7.44 14.49
CA LYS A 326 1.77 8.63 14.24
C LYS A 326 2.25 8.61 12.80
N VAL A 327 1.90 9.65 12.06
CA VAL A 327 2.20 9.86 10.65
C VAL A 327 3.13 11.07 10.55
N ASP A 328 4.35 10.84 10.07
CA ASP A 328 5.32 11.90 9.78
C ASP A 328 5.32 12.14 8.27
N TYR A 329 5.00 13.36 7.83
CA TYR A 329 5.02 13.71 6.41
C TYR A 329 6.45 14.08 6.00
N THR A 330 6.99 13.39 5.00
CA THR A 330 8.42 13.51 4.63
C THR A 330 8.68 14.47 3.47
N SER A 331 7.64 14.89 2.74
CA SER A 331 7.75 15.88 1.66
C SER A 331 6.71 16.99 1.77
N SER A 332 7.17 18.22 1.52
CA SER A 332 6.33 19.42 1.37
C SER A 332 5.60 19.49 0.02
N HIS A 333 5.99 18.67 -0.94
CA HIS A 333 5.44 18.66 -2.30
C HIS A 333 4.42 17.56 -2.55
N LEU A 334 4.49 16.44 -1.82
CA LEU A 334 3.64 15.27 -2.02
C LEU A 334 3.07 14.75 -0.69
N LYS A 335 1.75 14.92 -0.50
CA LYS A 335 0.99 14.42 0.67
C LYS A 335 1.15 12.92 0.90
N SER A 336 1.39 12.17 -0.17
CA SER A 336 1.51 10.72 -0.17
C SER A 336 2.88 10.21 0.27
N GLN A 337 3.90 11.07 0.38
CA GLN A 337 5.19 10.71 0.96
C GLN A 337 5.12 10.79 2.48
N ILE A 338 4.83 9.65 3.07
CA ILE A 338 4.53 9.49 4.48
C ILE A 338 5.48 8.46 5.08
N TYR A 339 5.93 8.72 6.31
CA TYR A 339 6.63 7.78 7.14
C TYR A 339 5.74 7.39 8.34
N ILE A 340 5.59 6.08 8.56
CA ILE A 340 4.88 5.53 9.72
C ILE A 340 5.84 4.63 10.48
N GLY A 341 6.47 5.17 11.52
CA GLY A 341 7.57 4.50 12.22
C GLY A 341 7.21 3.13 12.79
N SER A 342 6.02 2.98 13.36
CA SER A 342 5.55 1.67 13.88
C SER A 342 5.49 0.61 12.77
N VAL A 343 4.91 0.95 11.62
CA VAL A 343 4.79 0.06 10.47
C VAL A 343 6.18 -0.28 9.91
N ASN A 344 7.06 0.71 9.80
CA ASN A 344 8.43 0.53 9.31
C ASN A 344 9.20 -0.54 10.10
N TRP A 345 9.23 -0.42 11.43
CA TRP A 345 9.96 -1.36 12.28
C TRP A 345 9.31 -2.74 12.31
N THR A 346 7.98 -2.81 12.28
CA THR A 346 7.27 -4.09 12.17
C THR A 346 7.58 -4.79 10.85
N LEU A 347 7.54 -4.07 9.72
CA LEU A 347 7.92 -4.62 8.41
C LEU A 347 9.37 -5.11 8.40
N MET A 348 10.32 -4.33 8.95
CA MET A 348 11.72 -4.74 9.03
C MET A 348 11.88 -6.09 9.75
N VAL A 349 11.25 -6.24 10.93
CA VAL A 349 11.32 -7.49 11.70
C VAL A 349 10.72 -8.65 10.90
N LEU A 350 9.59 -8.46 10.23
CA LEU A 350 8.95 -9.50 9.43
C LEU A 350 9.77 -9.87 8.19
N VAL A 351 10.37 -8.90 7.50
CA VAL A 351 11.26 -9.13 6.34
C VAL A 351 12.47 -9.96 6.77
N LEU A 352 13.15 -9.57 7.85
CA LEU A 352 14.30 -10.32 8.39
C LEU A 352 13.91 -11.73 8.82
N PHE A 353 12.74 -11.88 9.47
CA PHE A 353 12.21 -13.18 9.86
C PHE A 353 12.00 -14.09 8.63
N ILE A 354 11.38 -13.58 7.56
CA ILE A 354 11.15 -14.34 6.33
C ILE A 354 12.47 -14.69 5.63
N MET A 355 13.45 -13.78 5.58
CA MET A 355 14.79 -14.07 5.04
C MET A 355 15.45 -15.23 5.80
N LEU A 356 15.40 -15.21 7.14
CA LEU A 356 15.99 -16.27 7.98
C LEU A 356 15.26 -17.61 7.86
N LEU A 357 13.94 -17.56 7.66
CA LEU A 357 13.10 -18.74 7.53
C LEU A 357 13.34 -19.49 6.21
N PHE A 358 13.35 -18.76 5.09
CA PHE A 358 13.42 -19.36 3.75
C PHE A 358 14.83 -19.52 3.21
N LYS A 359 15.77 -18.67 3.66
CA LYS A 359 17.23 -18.73 3.43
C LYS A 359 17.70 -18.51 1.99
N LYS A 360 17.00 -19.06 0.99
CA LYS A 360 17.25 -18.94 -0.45
C LYS A 360 16.07 -18.33 -1.17
N SER A 361 16.33 -17.61 -2.26
CA SER A 361 15.29 -17.00 -3.10
C SER A 361 14.33 -18.05 -3.69
N GLU A 362 14.84 -19.21 -4.12
CA GLU A 362 14.05 -20.33 -4.65
C GLU A 362 12.99 -20.82 -3.64
N ASN A 363 13.38 -20.99 -2.37
CA ASN A 363 12.46 -21.39 -1.31
C ASN A 363 11.43 -20.29 -1.01
N LEU A 364 11.86 -19.04 -1.06
CA LEU A 364 11.02 -17.89 -0.78
C LEU A 364 9.99 -17.67 -1.91
N ALA A 365 10.36 -17.97 -3.15
CA ALA A 365 9.46 -17.96 -4.31
C ALA A 365 8.29 -18.95 -4.16
N ALA A 366 8.48 -20.07 -3.46
CA ALA A 366 7.40 -21.01 -3.13
C ALA A 366 6.37 -20.41 -2.15
N ALA A 367 6.73 -19.38 -1.40
CA ALA A 367 5.81 -18.64 -0.52
C ALA A 367 5.20 -17.39 -1.16
N TYR A 368 5.71 -16.97 -2.32
CA TYR A 368 5.33 -15.75 -3.03
C TYR A 368 4.29 -16.01 -4.14
N GLY A 369 3.58 -14.97 -4.57
CA GLY A 369 2.57 -15.02 -5.64
C GLY A 369 1.14 -15.28 -5.19
N LEU A 370 0.91 -16.02 -4.10
CA LEU A 370 -0.47 -16.31 -3.64
C LEU A 370 -1.21 -15.06 -3.13
N ALA A 371 -0.58 -14.23 -2.29
CA ALA A 371 -1.20 -13.01 -1.81
C ALA A 371 -1.44 -12.00 -2.94
N VAL A 372 -0.48 -11.84 -3.85
CA VAL A 372 -0.58 -10.97 -5.02
C VAL A 372 -1.75 -11.39 -5.91
N THR A 373 -1.82 -12.65 -6.34
CA THR A 373 -2.92 -13.15 -7.19
C THR A 373 -4.28 -13.03 -6.52
N GLY A 374 -4.37 -13.24 -5.20
CA GLY A 374 -5.60 -13.01 -4.46
C GLY A 374 -6.02 -11.54 -4.48
N SER A 375 -5.06 -10.61 -4.36
CA SER A 375 -5.29 -9.17 -4.47
C SER A 375 -5.72 -8.75 -5.89
N MET A 376 -5.07 -9.30 -6.93
CA MET A 376 -5.42 -9.10 -8.33
C MET A 376 -6.84 -9.60 -8.62
N ALA A 377 -7.17 -10.83 -8.25
CA ALA A 377 -8.51 -11.40 -8.44
C ALA A 377 -9.61 -10.57 -7.75
N ILE A 378 -9.36 -10.06 -6.54
CA ILE A 378 -10.27 -9.14 -5.85
C ILE A 378 -10.42 -7.82 -6.61
N THR A 379 -9.30 -7.29 -7.12
CA THR A 379 -9.28 -6.08 -7.94
C THR A 379 -10.10 -6.28 -9.21
N GLY A 380 -9.82 -7.32 -10.01
CA GLY A 380 -10.60 -7.74 -11.17
C GLY A 380 -12.10 -7.84 -10.89
N MET A 381 -12.48 -8.51 -9.80
CA MET A 381 -13.89 -8.63 -9.39
C MET A 381 -14.52 -7.26 -9.10
N MET A 382 -13.87 -6.43 -8.27
CA MET A 382 -14.39 -5.10 -7.91
C MET A 382 -14.49 -4.19 -9.13
N MET A 383 -13.50 -4.22 -10.02
CA MET A 383 -13.52 -3.45 -11.27
C MET A 383 -14.66 -3.88 -12.19
N THR A 384 -14.86 -5.20 -12.35
CA THR A 384 -15.95 -5.75 -13.14
C THR A 384 -17.30 -5.28 -12.62
N MET A 385 -17.49 -5.30 -11.29
CA MET A 385 -18.69 -4.77 -10.64
C MET A 385 -18.88 -3.27 -10.90
N ILE A 386 -17.80 -2.47 -10.88
CA ILE A 386 -17.87 -1.03 -11.19
C ILE A 386 -18.28 -0.80 -12.64
N PHE A 387 -17.64 -1.47 -13.61
CA PHE A 387 -17.97 -1.28 -15.03
C PHE A 387 -19.40 -1.73 -15.37
N ALA A 388 -19.90 -2.78 -14.73
CA ALA A 388 -21.28 -3.24 -14.89
C ALA A 388 -22.31 -2.20 -14.40
N ASN A 389 -21.94 -1.38 -13.41
CA ASN A 389 -22.80 -0.37 -12.78
C ASN A 389 -22.48 1.08 -13.22
N THR A 390 -21.72 1.27 -14.30
CA THR A 390 -21.40 2.60 -14.87
C THR A 390 -21.78 2.69 -16.35
N THR A 391 -21.59 3.86 -16.96
CA THR A 391 -21.86 4.09 -18.40
C THR A 391 -20.88 3.37 -19.33
N LYS A 392 -19.75 2.86 -18.81
CA LYS A 392 -18.69 2.20 -19.58
C LYS A 392 -18.87 0.67 -19.68
N LYS A 393 -20.11 0.21 -19.87
CA LYS A 393 -20.46 -1.22 -19.88
C LYS A 393 -19.73 -2.03 -20.95
N TRP A 394 -19.27 -1.39 -22.03
CA TRP A 394 -18.47 -2.05 -23.07
C TRP A 394 -17.15 -2.64 -22.56
N LYS A 395 -16.64 -2.17 -21.42
CA LYS A 395 -15.43 -2.72 -20.76
C LYS A 395 -15.70 -4.01 -19.98
N VAL A 396 -16.95 -4.33 -19.67
CA VAL A 396 -17.34 -5.50 -18.86
C VAL A 396 -16.83 -6.82 -19.43
N PRO A 397 -17.05 -7.19 -20.71
CA PRO A 397 -16.57 -8.47 -21.22
C PRO A 397 -15.04 -8.62 -21.09
N ILE A 398 -14.30 -7.53 -21.25
CA ILE A 398 -12.83 -7.55 -21.12
C ILE A 398 -12.43 -7.67 -19.64
N ALA A 399 -13.08 -6.93 -18.75
CA ALA A 399 -12.84 -7.02 -17.31
C ALA A 399 -13.16 -8.43 -16.77
N VAL A 400 -14.23 -9.06 -17.24
CA VAL A 400 -14.58 -10.45 -16.92
C VAL A 400 -13.49 -11.41 -17.42
N ALA A 401 -13.04 -11.26 -18.68
CA ALA A 401 -12.00 -12.13 -19.24
C ALA A 401 -10.70 -12.06 -18.43
N VAL A 402 -10.26 -10.85 -18.07
CA VAL A 402 -9.07 -10.66 -17.22
C VAL A 402 -9.28 -11.22 -15.82
N THR A 403 -10.44 -10.97 -15.21
CA THR A 403 -10.77 -11.53 -13.88
C THR A 403 -10.73 -13.07 -13.90
N VAL A 404 -11.16 -13.71 -15.00
CA VAL A 404 -11.05 -15.16 -15.15
C VAL A 404 -9.57 -15.59 -15.18
N VAL A 405 -8.71 -14.84 -15.86
CA VAL A 405 -7.26 -15.09 -15.86
C VAL A 405 -6.68 -14.94 -14.45
N ASP A 406 -7.10 -13.94 -13.67
CA ASP A 406 -6.68 -13.80 -12.26
C ASP A 406 -7.06 -15.04 -11.44
N PHE A 407 -8.29 -15.55 -11.62
CA PHE A 407 -8.73 -16.76 -10.93
C PHE A 407 -7.94 -18.00 -11.38
N VAL A 408 -7.57 -18.10 -12.66
CA VAL A 408 -6.70 -19.17 -13.15
C VAL A 408 -5.34 -19.13 -12.46
N PHE A 409 -4.72 -17.95 -12.36
CA PHE A 409 -3.45 -17.78 -11.63
C PHE A 409 -3.60 -18.04 -10.13
N LEU A 410 -4.68 -17.58 -9.50
CA LEU A 410 -4.96 -17.82 -8.09
C LEU A 410 -5.10 -19.32 -7.81
N ILE A 411 -5.86 -20.05 -8.64
CA ILE A 411 -6.05 -21.50 -8.49
C ILE A 411 -4.71 -22.24 -8.70
N ALA A 412 -3.90 -21.82 -9.67
CA ALA A 412 -2.56 -22.39 -9.84
C ALA A 412 -1.67 -22.15 -8.60
N ASN A 413 -1.73 -20.96 -8.00
CA ASN A 413 -0.97 -20.61 -6.80
C ASN A 413 -1.46 -21.34 -5.53
N LEU A 414 -2.69 -21.86 -5.49
CA LEU A 414 -3.12 -22.69 -4.35
C LEU A 414 -2.29 -23.97 -4.22
N ASN A 415 -1.67 -24.45 -5.31
CA ASN A 415 -0.75 -25.58 -5.25
C ASN A 415 0.52 -25.29 -4.45
N LYS A 416 0.87 -24.02 -4.23
CA LYS A 416 2.01 -23.62 -3.39
C LYS A 416 1.73 -23.73 -1.88
N LEU A 417 0.48 -23.94 -1.46
CA LEU A 417 0.13 -24.01 -0.04
C LEU A 417 0.96 -25.05 0.74
N PRO A 418 1.15 -26.30 0.28
CA PRO A 418 1.98 -27.28 1.01
C PRO A 418 3.46 -26.90 1.08
N HIS A 419 3.94 -26.05 0.17
CA HIS A 419 5.35 -25.70 -0.01
C HIS A 419 5.75 -24.35 0.58
N GLY A 420 4.86 -23.70 1.35
CA GLY A 420 5.14 -22.44 2.02
C GLY A 420 4.23 -21.28 1.64
N GLY A 421 3.38 -21.44 0.62
CA GLY A 421 2.41 -20.42 0.20
C GLY A 421 1.50 -19.90 1.32
N TYR A 422 1.24 -20.72 2.34
CA TYR A 422 0.45 -20.32 3.52
C TYR A 422 1.08 -19.16 4.31
N TRP A 423 2.39 -18.94 4.22
CA TRP A 423 3.06 -17.82 4.91
C TRP A 423 2.55 -16.46 4.43
N SER A 424 2.27 -16.32 3.12
CA SER A 424 1.66 -15.11 2.58
C SER A 424 0.29 -14.81 3.20
N LEU A 425 -0.52 -15.85 3.45
CA LEU A 425 -1.82 -15.75 4.13
C LEU A 425 -1.69 -15.45 5.63
N ILE A 426 -0.70 -16.06 6.30
CA ILE A 426 -0.42 -15.77 7.71
C ILE A 426 -0.02 -14.29 7.87
N LEU A 427 0.89 -13.80 7.04
CA LEU A 427 1.32 -12.40 7.06
C LEU A 427 0.15 -11.46 6.77
N ALA A 428 -0.70 -11.77 5.78
CA ALA A 428 -1.91 -11.02 5.49
C ALA A 428 -2.97 -11.09 6.60
N SER A 429 -3.00 -12.16 7.41
CA SER A 429 -3.98 -12.30 8.49
C SER A 429 -3.80 -11.25 9.60
N VAL A 430 -2.57 -10.76 9.83
CA VAL A 430 -2.27 -9.76 10.86
C VAL A 430 -2.96 -8.41 10.60
N PRO A 431 -2.77 -7.76 9.43
CA PRO A 431 -3.52 -6.54 9.11
C PRO A 431 -5.01 -6.82 8.97
N PHE A 432 -5.42 -7.99 8.44
CA PHE A 432 -6.84 -8.34 8.31
C PHE A 432 -7.56 -8.38 9.66
N LEU A 433 -6.99 -9.07 10.64
CA LEU A 433 -7.53 -9.13 11.99
C LEU A 433 -7.54 -7.75 12.64
N THR A 434 -6.51 -6.95 12.43
CA THR A 434 -6.45 -5.58 12.93
C THR A 434 -7.57 -4.72 12.37
N ILE A 435 -7.82 -4.75 11.06
CA ILE A 435 -8.93 -4.05 10.39
C ILE A 435 -10.28 -4.55 10.94
N LEU A 436 -10.47 -5.86 11.06
CA LEU A 436 -11.73 -6.44 11.54
C LEU A 436 -12.02 -6.05 12.99
N LEU A 437 -11.04 -6.19 13.88
CA LEU A 437 -11.15 -5.84 15.29
C LEU A 437 -11.42 -4.35 15.45
N TRP A 438 -10.66 -3.50 14.74
CA TRP A 438 -10.82 -2.05 14.79
C TRP A 438 -12.19 -1.62 14.29
N THR A 439 -12.62 -2.07 13.11
CA THR A 439 -13.89 -1.63 12.52
C THR A 439 -15.11 -2.16 13.25
N LYS A 440 -15.07 -3.37 13.80
CA LYS A 440 -16.15 -3.92 14.64
C LYS A 440 -16.16 -3.26 16.02
N GLY A 441 -14.99 -3.11 16.64
CA GLY A 441 -14.84 -2.47 17.95
C GLY A 441 -15.28 -1.02 17.94
N GLN A 442 -14.88 -0.25 16.93
CA GLN A 442 -15.29 1.14 16.81
C GLN A 442 -16.80 1.29 16.57
N ARG A 443 -17.42 0.36 15.81
CA ARG A 443 -18.89 0.32 15.66
C ARG A 443 -19.60 -0.04 16.96
N ALA A 444 -19.10 -1.03 17.70
CA ALA A 444 -19.68 -1.44 18.97
C ALA A 444 -19.54 -0.32 20.02
N LEU A 445 -18.38 0.32 20.09
CA LEU A 445 -18.14 1.49 20.93
C LEU A 445 -19.09 2.63 20.58
N TYR A 446 -19.22 2.97 19.29
CA TYR A 446 -20.13 4.03 18.83
C TYR A 446 -21.59 3.77 19.25
N ARG A 447 -22.04 2.51 19.17
CA ARG A 447 -23.39 2.11 19.61
C ARG A 447 -23.57 2.21 21.13
N ALA A 448 -22.56 1.79 21.89
CA ALA A 448 -22.60 1.84 23.36
C ALA A 448 -22.57 3.28 23.88
N LEU A 449 -21.84 4.15 23.19
CA LEU A 449 -21.69 5.57 23.50
C LEU A 449 -22.97 6.40 23.30
N LYS A 450 -23.92 5.96 22.46
CA LYS A 450 -25.18 6.66 22.14
C LYS A 450 -25.00 8.17 21.91
N PRO A 451 -24.19 8.58 20.90
CA PRO A 451 -24.04 10.00 20.59
C PRO A 451 -25.38 10.63 20.20
N LEU A 452 -25.55 11.89 20.54
CA LEU A 452 -26.75 12.67 20.25
C LEU A 452 -26.53 13.50 18.98
N ASP A 453 -27.57 13.59 18.16
CA ASP A 453 -27.63 14.61 17.11
C ASP A 453 -27.66 16.01 17.75
N VAL A 454 -27.10 17.00 17.03
CA VAL A 454 -26.99 18.36 17.56
C VAL A 454 -28.36 18.96 17.86
N GLU A 455 -29.40 18.66 17.10
CA GLU A 455 -30.73 19.25 17.27
C GLU A 455 -31.35 18.79 18.59
N THR A 456 -31.30 17.49 18.88
CA THR A 456 -31.75 16.92 20.15
C THR A 456 -30.91 17.42 21.33
N PHE A 457 -29.59 17.57 21.15
CA PHE A 457 -28.73 18.16 22.16
C PHE A 457 -29.11 19.62 22.46
N LEU A 458 -29.30 20.44 21.43
CA LEU A 458 -29.65 21.86 21.56
C LEU A 458 -30.95 22.05 22.34
N MET A 459 -31.97 21.24 22.09
CA MET A 459 -33.23 21.30 22.87
C MET A 459 -33.00 21.16 24.37
N SER A 460 -32.13 20.22 24.78
CA SER A 460 -31.80 20.01 26.20
C SER A 460 -30.86 21.10 26.73
N TYR A 461 -29.92 21.55 25.90
CA TYR A 461 -28.95 22.59 26.23
C TYR A 461 -29.63 23.91 26.58
N GLU A 462 -30.56 24.38 25.72
CA GLU A 462 -31.29 25.65 25.92
C GLU A 462 -32.08 25.67 27.23
N GLN A 463 -32.73 24.54 27.58
CA GLN A 463 -33.48 24.42 28.83
C GLN A 463 -32.60 24.52 30.07
N ILE A 464 -31.34 24.06 30.00
CA ILE A 464 -30.40 24.13 31.10
C ILE A 464 -29.78 25.52 31.16
N TYR A 465 -29.39 26.07 30.01
CA TYR A 465 -28.82 27.41 29.91
C TYR A 465 -29.80 28.49 30.44
N ALA A 466 -31.09 28.37 30.11
CA ALA A 466 -32.15 29.27 30.58
C ALA A 466 -32.28 29.36 32.12
N LYS A 467 -31.75 28.38 32.87
CA LYS A 467 -31.74 28.43 34.35
C LYS A 467 -30.71 29.41 34.90
N ASN A 468 -29.88 30.01 34.05
CA ASN A 468 -28.89 31.04 34.36
C ASN A 468 -27.90 30.63 35.48
N ARG A 469 -27.51 29.34 35.51
CA ARG A 469 -26.52 28.77 36.44
C ARG A 469 -25.21 28.49 35.71
N THR A 470 -24.70 29.50 35.01
CA THR A 470 -23.50 29.37 34.18
C THR A 470 -22.23 29.65 34.99
N ILE A 471 -21.13 28.97 34.63
CA ILE A 471 -19.81 29.19 35.21
C ILE A 471 -19.15 30.38 34.47
N PRO A 472 -18.54 31.35 35.17
CA PRO A 472 -17.89 32.48 34.52
C PRO A 472 -16.72 32.08 33.61
N GLY A 473 -16.66 32.70 32.43
CA GLY A 473 -15.61 32.50 31.41
C GLY A 473 -16.02 31.63 30.22
N ILE A 474 -15.02 31.14 29.48
CA ILE A 474 -15.22 30.38 28.24
C ILE A 474 -14.80 28.91 28.41
N GLY A 475 -15.71 27.99 28.10
CA GLY A 475 -15.45 26.55 28.05
C GLY A 475 -15.32 26.04 26.62
N LEU A 476 -14.18 25.43 26.27
CA LEU A 476 -13.97 24.78 24.97
C LEU A 476 -14.25 23.29 25.05
N PHE A 477 -14.92 22.75 24.03
CA PHE A 477 -15.22 21.31 23.91
C PHE A 477 -14.80 20.81 22.52
N PHE A 478 -13.89 19.84 22.47
CA PHE A 478 -13.47 19.21 21.22
C PHE A 478 -14.55 18.32 20.61
N THR A 479 -15.03 18.68 19.43
CA THR A 479 -15.96 17.84 18.65
C THR A 479 -15.31 17.47 17.32
N ARG A 480 -15.68 16.31 16.77
CA ARG A 480 -15.19 15.90 15.45
C ARG A 480 -15.87 16.67 14.33
N GLU A 481 -17.17 16.87 14.47
CA GLU A 481 -18.03 17.55 13.51
C GLU A 481 -19.20 18.18 14.27
N TRP A 482 -19.78 19.24 13.71
CA TRP A 482 -20.90 19.94 14.35
C TRP A 482 -22.14 19.04 14.47
N ALA A 483 -22.45 18.22 13.46
CA ALA A 483 -23.71 17.48 13.39
C ALA A 483 -23.91 16.44 14.51
N VAL A 484 -22.83 15.98 15.15
CA VAL A 484 -22.87 14.88 16.13
C VAL A 484 -22.16 15.31 17.42
N VAL A 485 -22.91 15.34 18.52
CA VAL A 485 -22.38 15.71 19.83
C VAL A 485 -21.82 14.46 20.53
N PRO A 486 -20.53 14.46 20.88
CA PRO A 486 -19.91 13.31 21.52
C PRO A 486 -20.45 13.13 22.96
N PRO A 487 -20.53 11.91 23.48
CA PRO A 487 -21.18 11.63 24.76
C PRO A 487 -20.53 12.35 25.94
N TYR A 488 -19.21 12.57 25.91
CA TYR A 488 -18.54 13.29 26.99
C TYR A 488 -19.07 14.73 27.14
N VAL A 489 -19.44 15.38 26.03
CA VAL A 489 -20.05 16.73 26.03
C VAL A 489 -21.45 16.66 26.64
N VAL A 490 -22.23 15.65 26.27
CA VAL A 490 -23.55 15.39 26.84
C VAL A 490 -23.44 15.15 28.35
N HIS A 491 -22.47 14.35 28.78
CA HIS A 491 -22.22 14.09 30.20
C HIS A 491 -21.84 15.38 30.96
N CYS A 492 -20.89 16.16 30.44
CA CYS A 492 -20.49 17.41 31.08
C CYS A 492 -21.63 18.43 31.17
N ILE A 493 -22.26 18.74 30.03
CA ILE A 493 -23.22 19.82 29.94
C ILE A 493 -24.59 19.38 30.48
N ILE A 494 -25.14 18.28 29.98
CA ILE A 494 -26.53 17.89 30.30
C ILE A 494 -26.63 17.20 31.66
N ARG A 495 -25.72 16.27 31.98
CA ARG A 495 -25.80 15.50 33.23
C ARG A 495 -25.14 16.20 34.41
N SER A 496 -23.96 16.79 34.20
CA SER A 496 -23.19 17.44 35.26
C SER A 496 -23.46 18.94 35.38
N ASN A 497 -24.27 19.53 34.51
CA ASN A 497 -24.57 20.97 34.47
C ASN A 497 -23.31 21.86 34.40
N ILE A 498 -22.24 21.37 33.76
CA ILE A 498 -21.01 22.14 33.52
C ILE A 498 -21.22 22.95 32.25
N ILE A 499 -21.86 24.11 32.40
CA ILE A 499 -22.07 25.10 31.34
C ILE A 499 -21.34 26.39 31.71
N TYR A 500 -20.61 26.96 30.76
CA TYR A 500 -19.95 28.26 30.90
C TYR A 500 -20.83 29.37 30.31
N GLU A 501 -20.52 30.64 30.64
CA GLU A 501 -21.17 31.81 30.02
C GLU A 501 -21.01 31.82 28.49
N ARG A 502 -19.87 31.35 28.00
CA ARG A 502 -19.65 31.11 26.56
C ARG A 502 -19.05 29.72 26.37
N ASN A 503 -19.71 28.89 25.57
CA ASN A 503 -19.28 27.54 25.25
C ASN A 503 -18.90 27.51 23.77
N VAL A 504 -17.79 26.87 23.45
CA VAL A 504 -17.30 26.81 22.07
C VAL A 504 -17.01 25.36 21.70
N PHE A 505 -17.68 24.85 20.68
CA PHE A 505 -17.36 23.56 20.08
C PHE A 505 -16.27 23.75 19.05
N ILE A 506 -15.12 23.13 19.28
CA ILE A 506 -13.95 23.24 18.40
C ILE A 506 -13.74 21.95 17.62
N SER A 507 -13.61 22.07 16.30
CA SER A 507 -13.31 20.97 15.39
C SER A 507 -12.08 21.30 14.53
N ILE A 508 -11.28 20.29 14.24
CA ILE A 508 -10.06 20.43 13.43
C ILE A 508 -10.18 19.52 12.22
N ILE A 509 -10.14 20.12 11.05
CA ILE A 509 -10.33 19.48 9.76
C ILE A 509 -9.03 19.65 8.97
N ARG A 510 -8.41 18.54 8.59
CA ARG A 510 -7.20 18.56 7.76
C ARG A 510 -7.59 18.76 6.29
N THR A 511 -6.93 19.71 5.62
CA THR A 511 -7.14 20.01 4.20
C THR A 511 -6.17 19.19 3.33
N ASP A 512 -6.35 19.29 2.01
CA ASP A 512 -5.46 18.65 1.03
C ASP A 512 -4.21 19.50 0.72
N GLU A 513 -4.19 20.76 1.15
CA GLU A 513 -3.03 21.63 1.01
C GLU A 513 -1.95 21.29 2.07
N PRO A 514 -0.65 21.38 1.75
CA PRO A 514 0.44 21.05 2.68
C PRO A 514 0.47 21.98 3.89
N PHE A 515 0.33 23.27 3.64
CA PHE A 515 0.38 24.33 4.64
C PHE A 515 -0.82 25.25 4.50
N GLY A 516 -1.05 26.04 5.54
CA GLY A 516 -2.11 27.04 5.59
C GLY A 516 -3.16 26.72 6.64
N VAL A 517 -3.61 27.77 7.32
CA VAL A 517 -4.68 27.70 8.30
C VAL A 517 -5.77 28.67 7.88
N SER A 518 -6.98 28.15 7.75
CA SER A 518 -8.20 28.95 7.68
C SER A 518 -9.13 28.47 8.77
N TYR A 519 -10.07 29.32 9.17
CA TYR A 519 -11.02 28.97 10.22
C TYR A 519 -12.38 29.58 9.92
N LYS A 520 -13.40 28.98 10.52
CA LYS A 520 -14.78 29.46 10.46
C LYS A 520 -15.34 29.47 11.87
N LEU A 521 -15.47 30.67 12.43
CA LEU A 521 -16.25 30.91 13.64
C LEU A 521 -17.71 31.14 13.23
N THR A 522 -18.62 30.33 13.77
CA THR A 522 -20.07 30.57 13.65
C THR A 522 -20.61 30.81 15.04
N GLU A 523 -21.02 32.05 15.30
CA GLU A 523 -21.58 32.46 16.58
C GLU A 523 -23.08 32.15 16.66
N ASN A 524 -23.61 32.06 17.88
CA ASN A 524 -25.05 31.90 18.15
C ASN A 524 -25.67 30.65 17.49
N ARG A 525 -24.94 29.53 17.55
CA ARG A 525 -25.50 28.21 17.18
C ARG A 525 -26.51 27.70 18.21
N GLY A 526 -26.39 28.20 19.45
CA GLY A 526 -27.35 28.16 20.55
C GLY A 526 -27.05 29.30 21.51
N THR A 527 -27.88 29.53 22.53
CA THR A 527 -27.70 30.60 23.51
C THR A 527 -26.40 30.38 24.29
N GLY A 528 -25.39 31.23 24.05
CA GLY A 528 -24.06 31.07 24.67
C GLY A 528 -23.25 29.88 24.13
N LEU A 529 -23.58 29.39 22.92
CA LEU A 529 -22.88 28.30 22.23
C LEU A 529 -22.45 28.69 20.81
N ASP A 530 -21.14 28.62 20.57
CA ASP A 530 -20.51 28.89 19.28
C ASP A 530 -19.84 27.63 18.71
N SER A 531 -19.59 27.63 17.40
CA SER A 531 -18.79 26.59 16.73
C SER A 531 -17.54 27.20 16.09
N PHE A 532 -16.37 26.63 16.33
CA PHE A 532 -15.10 27.04 15.78
C PHE A 532 -14.46 25.91 14.97
N GLU A 533 -14.53 26.00 13.65
CA GLU A 533 -13.98 24.99 12.73
C GLU A 533 -12.62 25.47 12.22
N ILE A 534 -11.57 24.71 12.45
CA ILE A 534 -10.21 25.01 11.99
C ILE A 534 -9.88 24.10 10.82
N PHE A 535 -9.58 24.70 9.67
CA PHE A 535 -9.12 24.03 8.47
C PHE A 535 -7.61 24.22 8.34
N ALA A 536 -6.84 23.16 8.53
CA ALA A 536 -5.38 23.23 8.53
C ALA A 536 -4.78 22.30 7.49
N GLY A 537 -3.70 22.75 6.84
CA GLY A 537 -2.89 21.92 5.96
C GLY A 537 -2.43 20.63 6.64
N TYR A 538 -2.18 19.58 5.86
CA TYR A 538 -1.87 18.27 6.42
C TYR A 538 -0.50 18.23 7.14
N MET A 539 0.45 19.10 6.78
CA MET A 539 1.74 19.27 7.48
C MET A 539 1.73 20.41 8.51
N GLU A 540 0.67 21.19 8.57
CA GLU A 540 0.60 22.38 9.40
C GLU A 540 0.58 22.00 10.89
N VAL A 541 1.52 22.54 11.66
CA VAL A 541 1.47 22.46 13.13
C VAL A 541 0.57 23.60 13.60
N ILE A 542 -0.63 23.25 14.05
CA ILE A 542 -1.63 24.25 14.46
C ILE A 542 -1.27 24.76 15.84
N ASP A 543 -0.93 26.04 15.94
CA ASP A 543 -0.95 26.76 17.21
C ASP A 543 -2.39 27.19 17.51
N ILE A 544 -3.10 26.28 18.18
CA ILE A 544 -4.51 26.47 18.53
C ILE A 544 -4.65 27.66 19.48
N GLU A 545 -3.72 27.85 20.42
CA GLU A 545 -3.79 28.90 21.42
C GLU A 545 -3.72 30.30 20.77
N THR A 546 -2.78 30.49 19.85
CA THR A 546 -2.70 31.75 19.11
C THR A 546 -3.93 31.99 18.23
N LEU A 547 -4.49 30.93 17.63
CA LEU A 547 -5.70 31.03 16.82
C LEU A 547 -6.94 31.43 17.65
N LEU A 548 -7.06 30.88 18.86
CA LEU A 548 -8.14 31.20 19.79
C LEU A 548 -8.04 32.64 20.27
N LYS A 549 -6.84 33.07 20.70
CA LYS A 549 -6.58 34.46 21.14
C LYS A 549 -6.90 35.48 20.04
N LYS A 550 -6.53 35.18 18.78
CA LYS A 550 -6.82 36.05 17.63
C LYS A 550 -8.32 36.25 17.38
N ASN A 551 -9.15 35.29 17.80
CA ASN A 551 -10.61 35.33 17.65
C ASN A 551 -11.33 35.72 18.95
N ASN A 552 -10.63 36.37 19.89
CA ASN A 552 -11.16 36.77 21.20
C ASN A 552 -11.76 35.59 22.01
N ILE A 553 -11.23 34.39 21.81
CA ILE A 553 -11.55 33.21 22.62
C ILE A 553 -10.45 33.06 23.66
N HIS A 554 -10.75 33.49 24.89
CA HIS A 554 -9.91 33.30 26.06
C HIS A 554 -10.45 32.15 26.90
N GLU A 555 -10.03 30.94 26.56
CA GLU A 555 -10.48 29.73 27.22
C GLU A 555 -9.99 29.63 28.66
N LYS A 556 -10.92 29.32 29.56
CA LYS A 556 -10.64 28.98 30.95
C LYS A 556 -10.30 27.51 31.10
N VAL A 557 -10.94 26.67 30.28
CA VAL A 557 -10.78 25.22 30.28
C VAL A 557 -11.00 24.63 28.89
N ILE A 558 -10.31 23.54 28.59
CA ILE A 558 -10.42 22.78 27.35
C ILE A 558 -10.80 21.35 27.69
N PHE A 559 -12.03 20.95 27.35
CA PHE A 559 -12.52 19.59 27.55
C PHE A 559 -12.27 18.73 26.31
N TYR A 560 -11.84 17.50 26.56
CA TYR A 560 -11.78 16.44 25.56
C TYR A 560 -12.24 15.11 26.14
N GLY A 561 -12.89 14.29 25.32
CA GLY A 561 -13.35 12.97 25.73
C GLY A 561 -12.23 11.93 25.70
N VAL A 562 -12.19 11.07 26.71
CA VAL A 562 -11.40 9.83 26.72
C VAL A 562 -12.33 8.68 27.02
N GLU A 563 -12.30 7.63 26.21
CA GLU A 563 -13.11 6.44 26.47
C GLU A 563 -12.29 5.40 27.25
N ASP A 564 -12.83 4.91 28.36
CA ASP A 564 -12.29 3.74 29.07
C ASP A 564 -13.21 2.55 28.87
N ILE A 565 -12.70 1.53 28.19
CA ILE A 565 -13.49 0.36 27.80
C ILE A 565 -13.27 -0.74 28.83
N THR A 566 -14.35 -1.10 29.54
CA THR A 566 -14.37 -2.26 30.44
C THR A 566 -15.17 -3.38 29.82
N THR A 567 -14.55 -4.55 29.65
CA THR A 567 -15.15 -5.70 28.97
C THR A 567 -14.55 -7.02 29.46
N ASN A 568 -15.40 -8.03 29.59
CA ASN A 568 -14.98 -9.40 29.89
C ASN A 568 -14.66 -10.19 28.60
N ASN A 569 -15.08 -9.70 27.44
CA ASN A 569 -14.88 -10.38 26.17
C ASN A 569 -13.41 -10.25 25.71
N PRO A 570 -12.70 -11.37 25.44
CA PRO A 570 -11.29 -11.32 25.03
C PRO A 570 -11.06 -10.52 23.74
N ILE A 571 -12.01 -10.53 22.80
CA ILE A 571 -11.93 -9.78 21.54
C ILE A 571 -11.91 -8.27 21.81
N TRP A 572 -12.77 -7.80 22.72
CA TRP A 572 -12.84 -6.39 23.09
C TRP A 572 -11.67 -5.95 23.97
N LYS A 573 -11.04 -6.86 24.72
CA LYS A 573 -9.76 -6.58 25.41
C LYS A 573 -8.65 -6.26 24.41
N VAL A 574 -8.55 -7.02 23.31
CA VAL A 574 -7.58 -6.73 22.24
C VAL A 574 -7.89 -5.39 21.56
N PHE A 575 -9.17 -5.12 21.25
CA PHE A 575 -9.58 -3.81 20.71
C PHE A 575 -9.20 -2.65 21.65
N ASN A 576 -9.44 -2.80 22.96
CA ASN A 576 -9.05 -1.81 23.96
C ASN A 576 -7.52 -1.61 24.00
N ALA A 577 -6.73 -2.69 23.93
CA ALA A 577 -5.27 -2.60 23.86
C ALA A 577 -4.80 -1.84 22.61
N ILE A 578 -5.33 -2.16 21.42
CA ILE A 578 -5.03 -1.43 20.18
C ILE A 578 -5.38 0.06 20.33
N LYS A 579 -6.55 0.36 20.92
CA LYS A 579 -7.00 1.73 21.13
C LYS A 579 -6.11 2.50 22.13
N LYS A 580 -5.63 1.85 23.19
CA LYS A 580 -4.69 2.45 24.15
C LYS A 580 -3.30 2.70 23.56
N LEU A 581 -2.86 1.85 22.64
CA LEU A 581 -1.60 2.04 21.89
C LEU A 581 -1.72 3.10 20.79
N SER A 582 -2.95 3.40 20.34
CA SER A 582 -3.19 4.46 19.36
C SER A 582 -3.04 5.83 20.04
N PRO A 583 -2.27 6.77 19.49
CA PRO A 583 -2.06 8.06 20.16
C PRO A 583 -3.39 8.83 20.27
N ASN A 584 -3.58 9.55 21.37
CA ASN A 584 -4.77 10.39 21.56
C ASN A 584 -4.64 11.66 20.69
N PHE A 585 -5.75 12.14 20.13
CA PHE A 585 -5.79 13.36 19.30
C PHE A 585 -5.12 14.57 19.98
N VAL A 586 -5.20 14.65 21.31
CA VAL A 586 -4.55 15.70 22.13
C VAL A 586 -3.01 15.64 22.06
N GLN A 587 -2.41 14.47 21.88
CA GLN A 587 -0.95 14.34 21.73
C GLN A 587 -0.44 14.86 20.37
N PHE A 588 -1.32 15.03 19.39
CA PHE A 588 -0.95 15.49 18.05
C PHE A 588 -0.97 17.02 17.87
N ASN A 589 -1.60 17.76 18.79
CA ASN A 589 -1.69 19.22 18.71
C ASN A 589 -1.03 19.84 19.94
N GLN A 590 -0.27 20.92 19.76
CA GLN A 590 0.27 21.69 20.88
C GLN A 590 -0.89 22.42 21.58
N LEU A 591 -1.37 21.84 22.68
CA LEU A 591 -2.44 22.39 23.49
C LEU A 591 -1.88 22.81 24.87
N PRO A 592 -2.38 23.90 25.46
CA PRO A 592 -1.89 24.36 26.76
C PRO A 592 -2.21 23.34 27.84
N ALA A 593 -1.16 22.64 28.32
CA ALA A 593 -1.28 21.53 29.26
C ALA A 593 -1.99 21.91 30.56
N SER A 594 -1.84 23.16 31.02
CA SER A 594 -2.43 23.66 32.27
C SER A 594 -3.96 23.85 32.21
N LYS A 595 -4.56 23.90 31.01
CA LYS A 595 -5.99 24.15 30.81
C LYS A 595 -6.77 22.92 30.32
N LEU A 596 -6.08 21.82 30.05
CA LEU A 596 -6.67 20.59 29.52
C LEU A 596 -7.34 19.77 30.62
N GLN A 597 -8.60 19.40 30.39
CA GLN A 597 -9.40 18.54 31.27
C GLN A 597 -9.94 17.35 30.47
N GLY A 598 -9.45 16.16 30.78
CA GLY A 598 -9.91 14.91 30.17
C GLY A 598 -11.17 14.40 30.84
N VAL A 599 -12.23 14.20 30.07
CA VAL A 599 -13.51 13.66 30.56
C VAL A 599 -13.55 12.17 30.24
N LEU A 600 -13.32 11.36 31.25
CA LEU A 600 -13.34 9.91 31.12
C LEU A 600 -14.78 9.39 31.05
N THR A 601 -15.15 8.80 29.93
CA THR A 601 -16.42 8.09 29.77
C THR A 601 -16.15 6.60 29.83
N ARG A 602 -16.54 5.96 30.93
CA ARG A 602 -16.47 4.50 31.05
C ARG A 602 -17.57 3.87 30.19
N VAL A 603 -17.18 2.92 29.35
CA VAL A 603 -18.09 2.18 28.47
C VAL A 603 -17.96 0.69 28.76
N GLU A 604 -19.08 0.07 29.08
CA GLU A 604 -19.19 -1.39 29.22
C GLU A 604 -19.57 -2.00 27.87
N MET A 605 -18.73 -2.91 27.37
CA MET A 605 -18.84 -3.51 26.04
C MET A 605 -18.87 -5.04 26.05
#